data_AF-A0A242N3C3-F1
#
_entry.id   AF-A0A242N3C3-F1
#
_cell.length_a   1.000
_cell.length_b   1.000
_cell.length_c   1.000
_cell.angle_alpha   90.00
_cell.angle_beta   90.00
_cell.angle_gamma   90.00
#
_symmetry.space_group_name_H-M   'P 1'
#
loop_
_entity.id
_entity.type
_entity.pdbx_description
1 polymer ?
#
loop_
_entity_poly.entity_id
_entity_poly.type
_entity_poly.pdbx_seq_one_letter_code
_entity_poly.pdbx_strand_id
1 'polypeptide(L)' 'MGSLKVVRKTDSRLLFPFEGAPAIGPFDDKEQALRAATALGMQIVEADIANPET' A
#
# COMPACT_ATOMS: atom_id res chain seq x y z
N MET A 1 6.88 -4.50 14.57
CA MET A 1 6.81 -3.41 13.57
C MET A 1 5.81 -3.82 12.51
N GLY A 2 4.79 -3.00 12.23
CA GLY A 2 3.81 -3.29 11.17
C GLY A 2 4.24 -2.64 9.86
N SER A 3 4.19 -3.37 8.75
CA SER A 3 4.43 -2.85 7.41
C SER A 3 3.13 -2.87 6.59
N LEU A 4 2.95 -1.90 5.70
CA LEU A 4 1.84 -1.91 4.75
C LEU A 4 2.11 -2.99 3.70
N LYS A 5 1.09 -3.82 3.44
CA LYS A 5 1.08 -4.80 2.36
C LYS A 5 -0.25 -4.70 1.63
N VAL A 6 -0.21 -4.55 0.31
CA VAL A 6 -1.41 -4.54 -0.54
C VAL A 6 -1.33 -5.72 -1.50
N VAL A 7 -2.33 -6.59 -1.46
CA VAL A 7 -2.41 -7.79 -2.29
C VAL A 7 -3.73 -7.81 -3.04
N ARG A 8 -3.67 -7.97 -4.36
CA ARG A 8 -4.85 -8.22 -5.19
C ARG A 8 -5.26 -9.68 -5.03
N LYS A 9 -6.53 -9.91 -4.67
CA LYS A 9 -7.01 -11.26 -4.32
C LYS A 9 -7.31 -12.13 -5.54
N THR A 10 -7.60 -11.54 -6.70
CA THR A 10 -8.01 -12.27 -7.91
C THR A 10 -6.88 -13.14 -8.46
N ASP A 11 -5.63 -12.68 -8.34
CA ASP A 11 -4.42 -13.34 -8.85
C ASP A 11 -3.31 -13.47 -7.78
N SER A 12 -3.63 -13.18 -6.52
CA SER A 12 -2.67 -13.16 -5.40
C SER A 12 -1.47 -12.23 -5.62
N ARG A 13 -1.61 -11.21 -6.48
CA ARG A 13 -0.51 -10.33 -6.83
C ARG A 13 -0.18 -9.36 -5.71
N LEU A 14 1.12 -9.22 -5.42
CA LEU A 14 1.63 -8.20 -4.51
C LEU A 14 1.69 -6.85 -5.24
N LEU A 15 0.83 -5.91 -4.84
CA LEU A 15 0.83 -4.54 -5.38
C LEU A 15 1.78 -3.63 -4.59
N PHE A 16 1.96 -3.89 -3.29
CA PHE A 16 2.87 -3.15 -2.44
C PHE A 16 3.38 -3.98 -1.25
N PRO A 17 4.67 -3.84 -0.86
CA PRO A 17 5.69 -3.05 -1.54
C PRO A 17 6.20 -3.75 -2.81
N PHE A 18 6.67 -2.97 -3.77
CA PHE A 18 7.46 -3.43 -4.93
C PHE A 18 8.92 -2.99 -4.76
N GLU A 19 9.81 -3.49 -5.62
CA GLU A 19 11.22 -3.12 -5.58
C GLU A 19 11.41 -1.61 -5.81
N GLY A 20 12.03 -0.92 -4.85
CA GLY A 20 12.18 0.54 -4.88
C GLY A 20 10.97 1.33 -4.39
N ALA A 21 9.95 0.67 -3.85
CA ALA A 21 8.81 1.37 -3.23
C ALA A 21 9.27 2.28 -2.07
N PRO A 22 8.73 3.51 -1.98
CA PRO A 22 9.13 4.44 -0.94
C PRO A 22 8.74 3.94 0.45
N ALA A 23 9.57 4.26 1.44
CA ALA A 23 9.21 4.03 2.83
C ALA A 23 8.06 4.95 3.25
N ILE A 24 7.13 4.42 4.03
CA ILE A 24 6.02 5.20 4.58
C ILE A 24 6.45 5.69 5.97
N GLY A 25 6.75 6.99 6.10
CA GLY A 25 7.18 7.62 7.34
C GLY A 25 8.54 8.32 7.24
N PRO A 26 9.14 8.73 8.38
CA PRO A 26 8.78 8.36 9.75
C PRO A 26 7.45 8.97 10.23
N PHE A 27 6.87 8.37 11.28
CA PHE A 27 5.66 8.85 11.95
C PHE A 27 5.92 8.99 13.45
N ASP A 28 5.35 10.02 14.05
CA ASP A 28 5.54 10.37 15.45
C ASP A 28 4.75 9.45 16.38
N ASP A 29 3.62 8.92 15.89
CA ASP A 29 2.74 8.02 16.63
C ASP A 29 2.14 6.90 15.76
N LYS A 30 1.60 5.88 16.43
CA LYS A 30 0.99 4.71 15.79
C LYS A 30 -0.25 5.05 14.97
N GLU A 31 -1.04 6.03 15.39
CA GLU A 31 -2.27 6.42 14.73
C GLU A 31 -1.98 7.11 13.39
N GLN A 32 -0.97 7.99 13.36
CA GLN A 32 -0.45 8.63 12.16
C GLN A 32 0.07 7.57 11.17
N ALA A 33 0.84 6.60 11.66
CA ALA A 33 1.32 5.49 10.83
C ALA A 33 0.17 4.67 10.23
N LEU A 34 -0.86 4.38 11.03
CA LEU A 34 -2.03 3.62 10.56
C LEU A 34 -2.85 4.40 9.53
N ARG A 35 -3.11 5.69 9.77
CA ARG A 35 -3.83 6.55 8.83
C ARG A 35 -3.09 6.68 7.50
N ALA A 36 -1.78 6.92 7.54
CA ALA A 36 -0.96 7.02 6.34
C ALA A 36 -0.89 5.70 5.57
N ALA A 37 -0.71 4.57 6.26
CA ALA A 37 -0.73 3.25 5.64
C ALA A 37 -2.09 2.93 4.99
N THR A 38 -3.19 3.29 5.66
CA THR A 38 -4.55 3.08 5.14
C THR A 38 -4.80 3.91 3.89
N ALA A 39 -4.46 5.21 3.94
CA ALA A 39 -4.64 6.13 2.82
C ALA A 39 -3.84 5.68 1.59
N LEU A 40 -2.57 5.33 1.77
CA LEU A 40 -1.74 4.82 0.67
C LEU A 40 -2.29 3.50 0.12
N GLY A 41 -2.74 2.60 0.99
CA GLY A 41 -3.35 1.34 0.57
C GLY A 41 -4.57 1.55 -0.33
N MET A 42 -5.44 2.51 0.02
CA MET A 42 -6.59 2.86 -0.81
C MET A 42 -6.18 3.44 -2.17
N GLN A 43 -5.20 4.36 -2.19
CA GLN A 43 -4.70 4.93 -3.44
C GLN A 43 -4.13 3.86 -4.40
N ILE A 44 -3.41 2.87 -3.86
CA ILE A 44 -2.85 1.77 -4.66
C ILE A 44 -3.95 0.90 -5.23
N VAL A 45 -4.99 0.59 -4.45
CA VAL A 45 -6.15 -0.17 -4.92
C VAL A 45 -6.91 0.59 -6.01
N GLU A 46 -7.17 1.88 -5.82
CA GLU A 46 -7.82 2.73 -6.82
C GLU A 46 -7.00 2.81 -8.12
N ALA A 47 -5.68 2.95 -8.00
CA ALA A 47 -4.78 2.97 -9.15
C ALA A 47 -4.78 1.64 -9.93
N ASP A 48 -4.77 0.51 -9.23
CA ASP A 48 -4.84 -0.83 -9.84
C ASP A 48 -6.19 -1.08 -10.54
N ILE A 49 -7.29 -0.59 -9.97
CA ILE A 49 -8.63 -0.67 -10.60
C ILE A 49 -8.68 0.21 -11.86
N ALA A 50 -8.11 1.42 -11.80
CA ALA A 50 -8.13 2.36 -12.91
C ALA A 50 -7.20 1.94 -14.07
N ASN A 51 -6.07 1.28 -13.74
CA ASN A 51 -5.06 0.85 -14.71
C ASN A 51 -4.64 -0.60 -14.41
N PRO A 52 -5.54 -1.57 -14.64
CA PRO A 52 -5.19 -2.96 -14.44
C PRO A 52 -4.08 -3.35 -15.42
N GLU A 53 -3.02 -3.95 -14.91
CA GLU A 53 -1.97 -4.50 -15.78
C GLU A 53 -2.55 -5.63 -16.65
N THR A 54 -2.26 -5.56 -17.96
CA THR A 54 -2.71 -6.51 -19.00
C THR A 54 -2.05 -7.87 -18.91
#